data_AF-A0A6L7QPA8-F1
#
_entry.id   AF-A0A6L7QPA8-F1
#
_cell.length_a   1.000
_cell.length_b   1.000
_cell.length_c   1.000
_cell.angle_alpha   90.00
_cell.angle_beta   90.00
_cell.angle_gamma   90.00
#
_symmetry.space_group_name_H-M   'P 1'
#
loop_
_entity.id
_entity.type
_entity.pdbx_description
1 polymer ?
#
loop_
_entity_poly.entity_id
_entity_poly.type
_entity_poly.pdbx_seq_one_letter_code
_entity_poly.pdbx_strand_id
1 'polypeptide(L)'
;MGATGAYAASGEELQFILNTFSFLVWGVLIMWMCAGFTMLEAGSVRTKNASMICLKNIGLYSIAGITYYLVGYNLMYTDVQEGWI
;
A
#
# COMPACT_ATOMS: atom_id res chain seq x y z
N MET A 1 -13.65 31.68 34.49
CA MET A 1 -14.12 30.44 33.85
C MET A 1 -13.91 30.60 32.34
N GLY A 2 -12.65 30.46 31.90
CA GLY A 2 -12.25 30.60 30.50
C GLY A 2 -12.41 29.26 29.82
N ALA A 3 -13.26 29.21 28.79
CA ALA A 3 -13.48 28.00 28.01
C ALA A 3 -12.19 27.65 27.25
N THR A 4 -11.67 26.47 27.58
CA THR A 4 -10.77 25.67 26.77
C THR A 4 -11.35 25.51 25.36
N GLY A 5 -10.71 26.07 24.34
CA GLY A 5 -11.11 25.98 22.93
C GLY A 5 -9.98 25.38 22.12
N ALA A 6 -10.26 24.22 21.53
CA ALA A 6 -9.37 23.35 20.77
C ALA A 6 -8.55 24.07 19.69
N TYR A 7 -7.40 23.48 19.36
CA TYR A 7 -6.60 23.77 18.16
C TYR A 7 -7.51 23.79 16.92
N ALA A 8 -7.99 24.97 16.53
CA ALA A 8 -8.70 25.15 15.28
C ALA A 8 -7.65 25.20 14.17
N ALA A 9 -7.14 24.03 13.77
CA ALA A 9 -6.42 23.91 12.52
C ALA A 9 -7.32 24.50 11.42
N SER A 10 -6.77 25.39 10.60
CA SER A 10 -7.50 25.96 9.47
C SER A 10 -8.13 24.82 8.64
N GLY A 11 -9.30 25.05 8.02
CA GLY A 11 -9.98 23.99 7.27
C GLY A 11 -9.09 23.31 6.23
N GLU A 12 -8.13 24.06 5.67
CA GLU A 12 -7.10 23.59 4.74
C GLU A 12 -6.06 22.69 5.42
N GLU A 13 -5.59 23.05 6.61
CA GLU A 13 -4.61 22.26 7.37
C GLU A 13 -5.22 20.95 7.90
N LEU A 14 -6.49 20.97 8.31
CA LEU A 14 -7.23 19.76 8.66
C LEU A 14 -7.42 18.84 7.44
N GLN A 15 -7.76 19.40 6.28
CA GLN A 15 -7.87 18.63 5.04
C GLN A 15 -6.54 18.01 4.63
N PHE A 16 -5.43 18.76 4.73
CA PHE A 16 -4.10 18.23 4.43
C PHE A 16 -3.76 17.04 5.33
N ILE A 17 -3.94 17.18 6.65
CA ILE A 17 -3.68 16.11 7.63
C ILE A 17 -4.55 14.89 7.35
N LEU A 18 -5.84 15.07 7.13
CA LEU A 18 -6.78 13.96 6.87
C LEU A 18 -6.51 13.27 5.53
N ASN A 19 -6.14 14.01 4.49
CA ASN A 19 -5.80 13.43 3.19
C ASN A 19 -4.52 12.59 3.28
N THR A 20 -3.46 13.11 3.90
CA THR A 20 -2.21 12.35 4.09
C THR A 20 -2.43 11.14 5.00
N PHE A 21 -3.18 11.28 6.08
CA PHE A 21 -3.53 10.17 6.96
C PHE A 21 -4.33 9.10 6.20
N SER A 22 -5.31 9.51 5.41
CA SER A 22 -6.12 8.60 4.59
C SER A 22 -5.23 7.82 3.61
N PHE A 23 -4.26 8.46 2.95
CA PHE A 23 -3.32 7.77 2.06
C PHE A 23 -2.49 6.70 2.78
N LEU A 24 -2.02 6.97 4.01
CA LEU A 24 -1.29 5.99 4.81
C LEU A 24 -2.18 4.80 5.22
N VAL A 25 -3.41 5.07 5.64
CA VAL A 25 -4.38 4.02 6.02
C VAL A 25 -4.72 3.14 4.82
N TRP A 26 -5.03 3.74 3.67
CA TRP A 26 -5.26 3.01 2.42
C TRP A 26 -4.03 2.20 1.99
N GLY A 27 -2.83 2.75 2.15
CA GLY A 27 -1.57 2.05 1.89
C GLY A 27 -1.41 0.77 2.73
N VAL A 28 -1.70 0.84 4.04
CA VAL A 28 -1.64 -0.32 4.93
C VAL A 28 -2.70 -1.38 4.58
N LEU A 29 -3.91 -0.95 4.22
CA LEU A 29 -4.98 -1.86 3.79
C LEU A 29 -4.63 -2.62 2.50
N ILE A 30 -3.94 -1.98 1.56
CA ILE A 30 -3.48 -2.64 0.34
C ILE A 30 -2.40 -3.68 0.65
N MET A 31 -1.47 -3.40 1.59
CA MET A 31 -0.48 -4.39 2.01
C MET A 31 -1.14 -5.62 2.66
N TRP A 32 -2.25 -5.45 3.36
CA TRP A 32 -3.05 -6.56 3.90
C TRP A 32 -3.66 -7.46 2.82
N MET A 33 -3.91 -6.92 1.62
CA MET A 33 -4.48 -7.67 0.49
C MET A 33 -3.55 -8.79 0.03
N CYS A 34 -2.24 -8.56 0.01
CA CYS A 34 -1.23 -9.56 -0.34
C CYS A 34 -1.19 -10.72 0.67
N ALA A 35 -1.38 -10.44 1.97
CA ALA A 35 -1.51 -11.47 2.99
C ALA A 35 -2.80 -12.29 2.83
N GLY A 36 -3.92 -11.63 2.48
CA GLY A 36 -5.20 -12.28 2.19
C GLY A 36 -5.13 -13.26 1.01
N PHE A 37 -4.55 -12.85 -0.12
CA PHE A 37 -4.36 -13.72 -1.29
C PHE A 37 -3.43 -14.90 -0.99
N THR A 38 -2.36 -14.66 -0.22
CA THR A 38 -1.43 -15.72 0.17
C THR A 38 -2.14 -16.82 0.98
N MET A 39 -3.07 -16.47 1.86
CA MET A 39 -3.86 -17.44 2.64
C MET A 39 -4.88 -18.21 1.78
N LEU A 40 -5.52 -17.56 0.81
CA LEU A 40 -6.43 -18.24 -0.13
C LEU A 40 -5.69 -19.26 -1.00
N GLU A 41 -4.51 -18.89 -1.51
CA GLU A 41 -3.68 -19.79 -2.31
C GLU A 41 -3.11 -20.93 -1.46
N ALA A 42 -2.66 -20.66 -0.23
CA ALA A 42 -2.15 -21.70 0.66
C ALA A 42 -3.24 -22.71 1.09
N GLY A 43 -4.49 -22.26 1.27
CA GLY A 43 -5.62 -23.13 1.64
C GLY A 43 -6.13 -24.01 0.49
N SER A 44 -5.86 -23.63 -0.76
CA SER A 44 -6.31 -24.36 -1.97
C SER A 44 -5.40 -25.53 -2.36
N VAL A 45 -4.24 -25.69 -1.70
CA VAL A 45 -3.23 -26.68 -2.03
C VAL A 45 -3.06 -27.71 -0.93
N ARG A 46 -2.60 -28.92 -1.30
CA ARG A 46 -2.30 -29.98 -0.34
C ARG A 46 -1.36 -29.47 0.75
N THR A 47 -1.68 -29.81 1.99
CA THR A 47 -0.96 -29.42 3.21
C THR A 47 0.55 -29.68 3.18
N LYS A 48 1.01 -30.73 2.47
CA LYS A 48 2.46 -30.99 2.28
C LYS A 48 3.21 -29.88 1.55
N ASN A 49 2.53 -29.11 0.70
CA ASN A 49 3.17 -28.08 -0.14
C ASN A 49 2.76 -26.65 0.24
N ALA A 50 1.90 -26.46 1.26
CA ALA A 50 1.39 -25.15 1.65
C ALA A 50 2.53 -24.15 1.98
N SER A 51 3.57 -24.59 2.69
CA SER A 51 4.73 -23.75 3.03
C SER A 51 5.49 -23.24 1.81
N MET A 52 5.57 -24.03 0.73
CA MET A 52 6.22 -23.62 -0.51
C MET A 52 5.40 -22.58 -1.29
N ILE A 53 4.06 -22.64 -1.21
CA ILE A 53 3.20 -21.62 -1.82
C ILE A 53 3.30 -20.30 -1.06
N CYS A 54 3.27 -20.32 0.28
CA CYS A 54 3.45 -19.11 1.08
C CYS A 54 4.78 -18.41 0.78
N LEU A 55 5.87 -19.18 0.65
CA LEU A 55 7.19 -18.63 0.33
C LEU A 55 7.23 -17.96 -1.05
N LYS A 56 6.59 -18.56 -2.05
CA LYS A 56 6.52 -17.99 -3.40
C LYS A 56 5.75 -16.67 -3.41
N ASN A 57 4.64 -16.58 -2.68
CA ASN A 57 3.83 -15.36 -2.62
C ASN A 57 4.53 -14.21 -1.88
N ILE A 58 5.17 -14.50 -0.75
CA ILE A 58 5.95 -13.49 -0.01
C ILE A 58 7.16 -13.04 -0.84
N GLY A 59 7.79 -13.98 -1.55
CA GLY A 59 8.90 -13.69 -2.46
C GLY A 59 8.48 -12.76 -3.61
N LEU A 60 7.37 -13.06 -4.28
CA LEU A 60 6.81 -12.20 -5.34
C LEU A 60 6.42 -10.81 -4.81
N TYR A 61 5.81 -10.73 -3.63
CA TYR A 61 5.46 -9.45 -3.00
C TYR A 61 6.69 -8.60 -2.68
N SER A 62 7.75 -9.21 -2.17
CA SER A 62 9.01 -8.53 -1.84
C SER A 62 9.73 -8.03 -3.09
N ILE A 63 9.76 -8.84 -4.15
CA ILE A 63 10.37 -8.46 -5.43
C ILE A 63 9.55 -7.35 -6.10
N ALA A 64 8.22 -7.44 -6.11
CA ALA A 64 7.35 -6.41 -6.66
C ALA A 64 7.54 -5.04 -5.98
N GLY A 65 7.68 -5.01 -4.65
CA GLY A 65 7.94 -3.78 -3.90
C GLY A 65 9.29 -3.15 -4.27
N ILE A 66 10.35 -3.96 -4.38
CA ILE A 66 11.69 -3.49 -4.75
C ILE A 66 11.72 -3.00 -6.21
N THR A 67 11.08 -3.72 -7.13
CA THR A 67 10.98 -3.31 -8.54
C THR A 67 10.15 -2.04 -8.71
N TYR A 68 9.07 -1.85 -7.93
CA TYR A 68 8.30 -0.61 -7.94
C TYR A 68 9.13 0.59 -7.46
N TYR A 69 9.94 0.40 -6.41
CA TYR A 69 10.85 1.44 -5.92
C TYR A 69 11.93 1.82 -6.94
N LEU A 70 12.53 0.84 -7.61
CA LEU A 70 13.65 1.07 -8.53
C LEU A 70 13.22 1.61 -9.90
N VAL A 71 12.18 1.01 -10.50
CA VAL A 71 11.78 1.28 -11.88
C VAL A 71 10.33 1.77 -11.97
N GLY A 72 9.44 1.30 -11.10
CA GLY A 72 8.01 1.65 -11.15
C GLY A 72 7.71 3.12 -10.90
N TYR A 73 8.40 3.78 -9.97
CA TYR A 73 8.21 5.21 -9.72
C TYR A 73 8.63 6.06 -10.92
N ASN A 74 9.76 5.73 -11.53
CA ASN A 74 10.21 6.38 -12.76
C ASN A 74 9.19 6.12 -13.88
N LEU A 75 8.86 4.86 -14.17
CA LEU A 75 7.94 4.51 -15.26
C LEU A 75 6.53 5.15 -15.15
N MET A 76 5.98 5.26 -13.94
CA MET A 76 4.61 5.74 -13.70
C MET A 76 4.50 7.28 -13.71
N TYR A 77 5.57 8.00 -13.39
CA TYR A 77 5.53 9.46 -13.22
C TYR A 77 6.52 10.24 -14.10
N THR A 78 7.53 9.62 -14.72
CA THR A 78 8.62 10.31 -15.43
C THR A 78 8.43 10.47 -16.95
N ASP A 79 7.41 9.87 -17.57
CA ASP A 79 7.24 9.87 -19.03
C ASP A 79 5.88 10.44 -19.50
N VAL A 80 5.40 11.52 -18.86
CA VAL A 80 4.23 12.28 -19.36
C VAL A 80 4.68 13.61 -19.98
N GLN A 81 5.61 13.55 -20.94
CA GLN A 81 5.79 14.65 -21.90
C GLN A 81 5.26 14.31 -23.29
N GLU A 82 5.27 13.04 -23.69
CA GLU A 82 4.51 12.57 -24.85
C GLU A 82 4.02 11.16 -24.53
N GLY A 83 2.70 11.01 -24.43
CA GLY A 83 2.06 9.72 -24.24
C GLY A 83 2.44 8.76 -25.35
N TRP A 84 3.05 7.64 -24.97
CA TRP A 84 3.13 6.44 -25.80
C TRP A 84 2.51 5.22 -25.09
N ILE A 85 1.73 5.50 -24.04
CA ILE A 85 0.26 5.33 -24.09
C ILE A 85 -0.38 6.72 -24.09
#